data_AF-O49663-F1
#
_entry.id   AF-O49663-F1
#
_cell.length_a   1.000
_cell.length_b   1.000
_cell.length_c   1.000
_cell.angle_alpha   90.00
_cell.angle_beta   90.00
_cell.angle_gamma   90.00
#
_symmetry.space_group_name_H-M   'P 1'
#
loop_
_entity.id
_entity.type
_entity.pdbx_description
1 polymer ?
#
loop_
_entity_poly.entity_id
_entity_poly.type
_entity_poly.pdbx_seq_one_letter_code
_entity_poly.pdbx_strand_id
1 'polypeptide(L)'
;MGSEQNDSTSFTQSQASEPKLCVKGCGFFGSPSNMDLCSKCYRGICAEEAQTAVAKAAVEKSFKPSPPRSLFIAEPPAVVVEPKPEKAAVVVVSAEPSSSAVPEANEPSRPARTNRCLCCNKKVGIMGFKCKCGSTFCGEHRYPETHDCSFDFKEVGRGEIAKANPVVKADKIQRF
;
A
#
# COMPACT_ATOMS: atom_id res chain seq x y z
N MET A 1 28.94 -44.65 -15.67
CA MET A 1 27.85 -43.69 -15.91
C MET A 1 28.22 -42.43 -15.16
N GLY A 2 28.48 -41.34 -15.89
CA GLY A 2 29.33 -40.24 -15.46
C GLY A 2 28.67 -39.24 -14.51
N SER A 3 29.45 -38.78 -13.54
CA SER A 3 29.14 -37.69 -12.63
C SER A 3 29.87 -36.43 -13.10
N GLU A 4 29.13 -35.48 -13.67
CA GLU A 4 29.63 -34.14 -14.03
C GLU A 4 29.80 -33.29 -12.76
N GLN A 5 31.02 -32.84 -12.51
CA GLN A 5 31.41 -31.92 -11.46
C GLN A 5 31.27 -30.47 -11.98
N ASN A 6 30.53 -29.63 -11.26
CA ASN A 6 30.46 -28.18 -11.50
C ASN A 6 31.20 -27.43 -10.38
N ASP A 7 32.53 -27.36 -10.50
CA ASP A 7 33.35 -26.44 -9.72
C ASP A 7 33.72 -25.22 -10.58
N SER A 8 33.87 -24.05 -9.96
CA SER A 8 34.41 -22.78 -10.52
C SER A 8 33.42 -21.72 -11.03
N THR A 9 32.82 -20.99 -10.08
CA THR A 9 32.60 -19.53 -10.24
C THR A 9 33.30 -18.78 -9.12
N SER A 10 34.63 -18.91 -9.08
CA SER A 10 35.53 -18.06 -8.30
C SER A 10 35.62 -16.68 -8.96
N PHE A 11 34.70 -15.78 -8.60
CA PHE A 11 34.82 -14.35 -8.92
C PHE A 11 35.82 -13.71 -7.96
N THR A 12 37.10 -13.86 -8.25
CA THR A 12 38.19 -13.18 -7.54
C THR A 12 38.22 -11.70 -7.91
N GLN A 13 37.86 -10.87 -6.93
CA GLN A 13 38.68 -9.76 -6.45
C GLN A 13 39.07 -8.66 -7.43
N SER A 14 38.38 -7.52 -7.28
CA SER A 14 38.99 -6.21 -7.53
C SER A 14 38.64 -5.28 -6.36
N GLN A 15 39.51 -5.30 -5.34
CA GLN A 15 39.79 -4.21 -4.41
C GLN A 15 38.59 -3.37 -3.92
N ALA A 16 37.73 -3.98 -3.10
CA ALA A 16 36.86 -3.23 -2.20
C ALA A 16 37.11 -3.79 -0.80
N SER A 17 37.53 -2.92 0.12
CA SER A 17 37.68 -3.21 1.55
C SER A 17 36.55 -4.12 2.03
N GLU A 18 36.88 -5.14 2.85
CA GLU A 18 35.92 -6.09 3.42
C GLU A 18 34.59 -5.40 3.76
N PRO A 19 33.44 -6.00 3.40
CA PRO A 19 32.15 -5.35 3.57
C PRO A 19 31.91 -5.03 5.05
N LYS A 20 32.13 -3.76 5.43
CA LYS A 20 31.98 -3.28 6.80
C LYS A 20 30.50 -3.09 7.11
N LEU A 21 30.13 -3.42 8.34
CA LEU A 21 28.80 -3.11 8.85
C LEU A 21 28.65 -1.61 9.06
N CYS A 22 27.43 -1.11 8.89
CA CYS A 22 27.08 0.29 9.10
C CYS A 22 27.57 0.75 10.47
N VAL A 23 28.28 1.88 10.51
CA VAL A 23 28.83 2.46 11.76
C VAL A 23 27.75 2.70 12.82
N LYS A 24 26.49 2.99 12.42
CA LYS A 24 25.34 3.11 13.35
C LYS A 24 24.82 1.77 13.89
N GLY A 25 25.41 0.62 13.55
CA GLY A 25 25.04 -0.70 14.08
C GLY A 25 23.68 -1.22 13.62
N CYS A 26 23.12 -0.72 12.51
CA CYS A 26 21.78 -1.10 12.05
C CYS A 26 21.68 -2.49 11.37
N GLY A 27 22.78 -3.26 11.35
CA GLY A 27 22.83 -4.60 10.75
C GLY A 27 22.95 -4.64 9.23
N PHE A 28 23.05 -3.50 8.54
CA PHE A 28 23.27 -3.44 7.09
C PHE A 28 24.71 -3.00 6.76
N PHE A 29 25.23 -3.34 5.58
CA PHE A 29 26.59 -2.96 5.16
C PHE A 29 26.71 -1.46 4.82
N GLY A 30 27.76 -0.83 5.31
CA GLY A 30 28.14 0.54 4.96
C GLY A 30 28.96 0.57 3.68
N SER A 31 28.86 1.66 2.93
CA SER A 31 29.79 1.92 1.83
C SER A 31 30.78 3.02 2.22
N PRO A 32 32.05 2.95 1.77
CA PRO A 32 33.04 3.98 2.05
C PRO A 32 32.62 5.35 1.50
N SER A 33 31.84 5.39 0.40
CA SER A 33 31.27 6.63 -0.15
C SER A 33 30.28 7.33 0.80
N ASN A 34 29.63 6.58 1.69
CA ASN A 34 28.67 7.09 2.68
C ASN A 34 29.26 7.12 4.10
N MET A 35 30.59 7.27 4.23
CA MET A 35 31.29 7.22 5.53
C MET A 35 31.01 5.93 6.33
N ASP A 36 31.07 4.78 5.66
CA ASP A 36 30.77 3.45 6.23
C ASP A 36 29.34 3.36 6.84
N LEU A 37 28.41 4.21 6.41
CA LEU A 37 26.99 4.14 6.78
C LEU A 37 26.18 3.46 5.70
N CYS A 38 25.12 2.74 6.10
CA CYS A 38 24.15 2.26 5.13
C CYS A 38 23.39 3.43 4.50
N SER A 39 22.81 3.22 3.31
CA SER A 39 22.05 4.25 2.60
C SER A 39 20.92 4.88 3.43
N LYS A 40 20.29 4.13 4.34
CA LYS A 40 19.26 4.65 5.25
C LYS A 40 19.85 5.54 6.35
N CYS A 41 20.91 5.06 7.03
CA CYS A 41 21.56 5.80 8.11
C CYS A 41 22.25 7.06 7.60
N TYR A 42 22.88 6.99 6.41
CA TYR A 42 23.47 8.14 5.73
C TYR A 42 22.43 9.21 5.42
N ARG A 43 21.29 8.84 4.82
CA ARG A 43 20.17 9.78 4.59
C ARG A 43 19.67 10.42 5.88
N GLY A 44 19.59 9.65 6.96
CA GLY A 44 19.22 10.17 8.28
C GLY A 44 20.18 11.25 8.77
N ILE A 45 21.50 10.99 8.72
CA ILE A 45 22.52 11.96 9.12
C ILE A 45 22.48 13.20 8.23
N CYS A 46 22.39 13.07 6.91
CA CYS A 46 22.29 14.22 6.01
C CYS A 46 21.06 15.09 6.33
N ALA A 47 19.94 14.49 6.73
CA ALA A 47 18.75 15.23 7.14
C ALA A 47 18.93 15.93 8.50
N GLU A 48 19.55 15.27 9.48
CA GLU A 48 19.89 15.85 10.79
C GLU A 48 20.88 17.03 10.64
N GLU A 49 21.89 16.87 9.80
CA GLU A 49 22.88 17.90 9.49
C GLU A 49 22.24 19.12 8.81
N ALA A 50 21.35 18.91 7.84
CA ALA A 50 20.60 19.97 7.19
C ALA A 50 19.71 20.74 8.19
N GLN A 51 19.02 20.05 9.09
CA GLN A 51 18.20 20.68 10.13
C GLN A 51 19.06 21.49 11.11
N THR A 52 20.22 20.95 11.49
CA THR A 52 21.17 21.62 12.37
C THR A 52 21.75 22.87 11.72
N ALA A 53 22.05 22.83 10.42
CA ALA A 53 22.51 23.99 9.66
C ALA A 53 21.44 25.08 9.57
N VAL A 54 20.17 24.71 9.33
CA VAL A 54 19.04 25.66 9.32
C VAL A 54 18.84 26.30 10.71
N ALA A 55 18.90 25.51 11.78
CA ALA A 55 18.77 26.01 13.14
C ALA A 55 19.92 26.99 13.50
N LYS A 56 21.17 26.64 13.16
CA LYS A 56 22.33 27.53 13.35
C LYS A 56 22.19 28.82 12.56
N ALA A 57 21.76 28.75 11.30
CA ALA A 57 21.53 29.93 10.47
C ALA A 57 20.39 30.83 11.00
N ALA A 58 19.33 30.25 11.58
CA ALA A 58 18.25 31.02 12.20
C ALA A 58 18.73 31.78 13.45
N VAL A 59 19.56 31.15 14.28
CA VAL A 59 20.15 31.77 15.46
C VAL A 59 21.07 32.93 15.07
N GLU A 60 21.96 32.76 14.09
CA GLU A 60 22.84 33.84 13.62
C GLU A 60 22.07 35.02 13.00
N LYS A 61 20.94 34.77 12.34
CA LYS A 61 20.09 35.83 11.77
C LYS A 61 19.40 36.70 12.83
N SER A 62 19.23 36.18 14.05
CA SER A 62 18.60 36.89 15.17
C SER A 62 19.59 37.73 15.99
N PHE A 63 20.90 37.65 15.78
CA PHE A 63 21.91 38.40 16.54
C PHE A 63 22.37 39.72 15.87
N LYS A 64 21.58 40.30 14.96
CA LYS A 64 21.83 41.69 14.52
C LYS A 64 21.42 42.65 15.64
N PRO A 65 22.36 43.42 16.23
CA PRO A 65 22.03 44.31 17.34
C PRO A 65 21.24 45.51 16.81
N SER A 66 19.97 45.62 17.18
CA SER A 66 19.16 46.83 17.02
C SER A 66 18.85 47.42 18.41
N PRO A 67 18.85 48.77 18.55
CA PRO A 67 18.84 49.44 19.85
C PRO A 67 17.50 49.28 20.59
N PRO A 68 17.50 49.38 21.93
CA PRO A 68 16.39 48.94 22.77
C PRO A 68 15.29 49.99 22.78
N ARG A 69 14.03 49.59 22.51
CA ARG A 69 12.87 50.42 22.85
C ARG A 69 11.69 49.57 23.33
N SER A 70 11.48 49.69 24.64
CA SER A 70 10.22 49.81 25.36
C SER A 70 9.29 48.60 25.43
N LEU A 71 9.31 47.99 26.62
CA LEU A 71 8.28 47.15 27.22
C LEU A 71 6.95 47.91 27.26
N PHE A 72 5.90 47.38 26.64
CA PHE A 72 4.53 47.64 27.04
C PHE A 72 3.71 46.36 26.93
N ILE A 73 3.33 45.87 28.11
CA ILE A 73 2.34 44.83 28.36
C ILE A 73 0.96 45.49 28.16
N ALA A 74 0.11 44.91 27.33
CA ALA A 74 -1.31 45.22 27.29
C ALA A 74 -2.11 44.01 26.79
N GLU A 75 -2.61 43.23 27.74
CA GLU A 75 -3.73 42.29 27.57
C GLU A 75 -5.04 43.11 27.60
N PRO A 76 -5.99 42.85 26.68
CA PRO A 76 -7.40 42.78 27.12
C PRO A 76 -8.24 41.72 26.37
N PRO A 77 -9.44 41.38 26.90
CA PRO A 77 -10.08 40.06 26.73
C PRO A 77 -11.23 39.99 25.70
N ALA A 78 -11.55 38.73 25.35
CA ALA A 78 -12.87 38.15 25.05
C ALA A 78 -13.84 38.87 24.10
N VAL A 79 -14.10 38.27 22.92
CA VAL A 79 -15.41 38.34 22.25
C VAL A 79 -15.76 37.02 21.54
N VAL A 80 -16.95 36.53 21.85
CA VAL A 80 -17.65 35.31 21.40
C VAL A 80 -18.40 35.58 20.10
N VAL A 81 -18.36 34.69 19.08
CA VAL A 81 -19.44 34.57 18.07
C VAL A 81 -19.62 33.12 17.62
N GLU A 82 -20.89 32.69 17.59
CA GLU A 82 -21.48 31.37 17.37
C GLU A 82 -21.30 30.72 15.98
N PRO A 83 -21.52 29.39 15.86
CA PRO A 83 -21.76 28.68 14.60
C PRO A 83 -23.27 28.47 14.33
N LYS A 84 -23.71 28.61 13.07
CA LYS A 84 -25.10 28.35 12.62
C LYS A 84 -25.17 27.20 11.59
N PRO A 85 -26.02 26.17 11.80
CA PRO A 85 -26.29 25.08 10.84
C PRO A 85 -27.67 25.21 10.16
N GLU A 86 -27.93 24.42 9.10
CA GLU A 86 -29.21 23.99 8.45
C GLU A 86 -28.92 23.73 6.94
N LYS A 87 -29.48 22.80 6.16
CA LYS A 87 -30.68 21.95 6.23
C LYS A 87 -30.61 20.87 5.11
N ALA A 88 -31.30 19.76 5.31
CA ALA A 88 -31.50 18.64 4.38
C ALA A 88 -32.73 18.83 3.45
N ALA A 89 -32.80 18.14 2.30
CA ALA A 89 -34.01 17.49 1.72
C ALA A 89 -33.75 16.90 0.29
N VAL A 90 -33.95 15.59 0.03
CA VAL A 90 -35.14 14.85 -0.52
C VAL A 90 -35.10 14.68 -2.07
N VAL A 91 -34.75 13.47 -2.58
CA VAL A 91 -35.58 12.41 -3.26
C VAL A 91 -36.29 12.85 -4.56
N VAL A 92 -36.08 12.14 -5.70
CA VAL A 92 -37.11 11.51 -6.58
C VAL A 92 -36.43 10.53 -7.55
N VAL A 93 -37.01 9.33 -7.67
CA VAL A 93 -36.70 8.22 -8.59
C VAL A 93 -37.62 8.30 -9.82
N SER A 94 -37.14 8.00 -11.03
CA SER A 94 -37.98 7.35 -12.06
C SER A 94 -37.23 6.86 -13.31
N ALA A 95 -37.37 5.55 -13.53
CA ALA A 95 -37.63 4.82 -14.78
C ALA A 95 -36.60 4.74 -15.94
N GLU A 96 -36.26 3.49 -16.24
CA GLU A 96 -35.73 2.85 -17.48
C GLU A 96 -36.62 3.16 -18.73
N PRO A 97 -36.33 2.73 -20.00
CA PRO A 97 -35.43 1.64 -20.44
C PRO A 97 -34.67 1.81 -21.78
N SER A 98 -33.82 0.80 -22.04
CA SER A 98 -33.54 0.17 -23.35
C SER A 98 -32.62 0.82 -24.40
N SER A 99 -31.58 0.04 -24.76
CA SER A 99 -31.07 -0.24 -26.12
C SER A 99 -29.65 0.20 -26.45
N SER A 100 -28.76 -0.81 -26.49
CA SER A 100 -27.63 -1.05 -27.42
C SER A 100 -26.88 0.13 -28.05
N ALA A 101 -25.61 0.30 -27.65
CA ALA A 101 -24.42 0.26 -28.52
C ALA A 101 -23.13 0.59 -27.74
N VAL A 102 -22.10 -0.23 -27.89
CA VAL A 102 -20.68 0.04 -27.50
C VAL A 102 -20.13 1.24 -28.31
N PRO A 103 -19.08 2.01 -27.93
CA PRO A 103 -17.80 1.53 -27.37
C PRO A 103 -17.08 2.47 -26.34
N GLU A 104 -16.03 1.90 -25.72
CA GLU A 104 -14.75 2.53 -25.36
C GLU A 104 -14.74 4.02 -24.98
N ALA A 105 -14.81 4.32 -23.68
CA ALA A 105 -14.46 5.63 -23.14
C ALA A 105 -13.64 5.47 -21.85
N ASN A 106 -12.43 5.99 -21.95
CA ASN A 106 -11.36 6.04 -20.98
C ASN A 106 -11.75 7.02 -19.84
N GLU A 107 -12.18 6.50 -18.69
CA GLU A 107 -12.50 7.30 -17.50
C GLU A 107 -11.33 7.25 -16.50
N PRO A 108 -10.82 8.39 -16.01
CA PRO A 108 -9.70 8.45 -15.09
C PRO A 108 -10.10 7.83 -13.75
N SER A 109 -9.54 6.67 -13.44
CA SER A 109 -9.90 5.92 -12.24
C SER A 109 -9.53 6.71 -10.97
N ARG A 110 -10.57 7.06 -10.21
CA ARG A 110 -10.54 7.61 -8.84
C ARG A 110 -9.43 6.99 -7.98
N PRO A 111 -8.81 7.75 -7.05
CA PRO A 111 -7.65 7.31 -6.26
C PRO A 111 -7.92 5.92 -5.70
N ALA A 112 -7.05 4.97 -6.06
CA ALA A 112 -7.18 3.56 -5.74
C ALA A 112 -7.41 3.38 -4.24
N ARG A 113 -8.68 3.20 -3.86
CA ARG A 113 -9.14 2.81 -2.53
C ARG A 113 -8.21 1.72 -2.02
N THR A 114 -7.46 2.03 -0.98
CA THR A 114 -6.40 1.16 -0.47
C THR A 114 -6.98 -0.22 -0.19
N ASN A 115 -6.40 -1.28 -0.76
CA ASN A 115 -6.86 -2.65 -0.48
C ASN A 115 -6.70 -2.93 1.01
N ARG A 116 -7.83 -3.05 1.72
CA ARG A 116 -7.93 -3.43 3.13
C ARG A 116 -8.78 -4.68 3.26
N CYS A 117 -8.49 -5.48 4.28
CA CYS A 117 -9.29 -6.64 4.63
C CYS A 117 -10.68 -6.20 5.12
N LEU A 118 -11.76 -6.81 4.64
CA LEU A 118 -13.11 -6.47 5.11
C LEU A 118 -13.35 -6.88 6.58
N CYS A 119 -12.81 -8.03 7.03
CA CYS A 119 -12.97 -8.48 8.42
C CYS A 119 -12.19 -7.65 9.44
N CYS A 120 -10.89 -7.43 9.21
CA CYS A 120 -10.00 -6.81 10.20
C CYS A 120 -9.47 -5.43 9.82
N ASN A 121 -9.86 -4.87 8.66
CA ASN A 121 -9.41 -3.57 8.13
C ASN A 121 -7.89 -3.42 7.97
N LYS A 122 -7.12 -4.51 8.14
CA LYS A 122 -5.66 -4.57 7.91
C LYS A 122 -5.37 -4.19 6.46
N LYS A 123 -4.37 -3.32 6.23
CA LYS A 123 -3.93 -2.95 4.88
C LYS A 123 -3.27 -4.16 4.22
N VAL A 124 -3.88 -4.67 3.15
CA VAL A 124 -3.41 -5.89 2.46
C VAL A 124 -2.62 -5.59 1.19
N GLY A 125 -2.73 -4.39 0.62
CA GLY A 125 -1.92 -3.98 -0.53
C GLY A 125 -2.09 -4.93 -1.73
N ILE A 126 -0.97 -5.38 -2.30
CA ILE A 126 -0.91 -6.39 -3.39
C ILE A 126 -1.14 -7.82 -2.85
N MET A 127 -0.88 -8.06 -1.57
CA MET A 127 -1.06 -9.36 -0.92
C MET A 127 -2.53 -9.63 -0.52
N GLY A 128 -3.47 -8.79 -0.95
CA GLY A 128 -4.89 -8.97 -0.69
C GLY A 128 -5.51 -10.07 -1.54
N PHE A 129 -6.23 -10.98 -0.91
CA PHE A 129 -6.97 -12.04 -1.60
C PHE A 129 -8.39 -11.56 -1.88
N LYS A 130 -8.83 -11.63 -3.14
CA LYS A 130 -10.21 -11.34 -3.52
C LYS A 130 -11.06 -12.60 -3.36
N CYS A 131 -12.15 -12.52 -2.61
CA CYS A 131 -13.13 -13.60 -2.52
C CYS A 131 -14.17 -13.51 -3.65
N LYS A 132 -14.89 -14.62 -3.93
CA LYS A 132 -15.98 -14.66 -4.91
C LYS A 132 -17.14 -13.71 -4.57
N CYS A 133 -17.30 -13.31 -3.29
CA CYS A 133 -18.23 -12.25 -2.89
C CYS A 133 -17.79 -10.82 -3.29
N GLY A 134 -16.62 -10.65 -3.92
CA GLY A 134 -16.12 -9.35 -4.42
C GLY A 134 -15.27 -8.56 -3.42
N SER A 135 -15.21 -8.98 -2.15
CA SER A 135 -14.42 -8.31 -1.11
C SER A 135 -12.96 -8.79 -1.05
N THR A 136 -12.07 -7.94 -0.52
CA THR A 136 -10.64 -8.26 -0.35
C THR A 136 -10.33 -8.58 1.12
N PHE A 137 -9.50 -9.60 1.36
CA PHE A 137 -9.14 -10.10 2.69
C PHE A 137 -7.64 -10.27 2.89
N CYS A 138 -7.18 -10.32 4.15
CA CYS A 138 -5.81 -10.66 4.50
C CYS A 138 -5.60 -12.18 4.51
N GLY A 139 -4.36 -12.64 4.76
CA GLY A 139 -4.05 -14.08 4.82
C GLY A 139 -4.85 -14.86 5.87
N GLU A 140 -5.22 -14.22 6.98
CA GLU A 140 -6.02 -14.84 8.06
C GLU A 140 -7.50 -14.97 7.68
N HIS A 141 -8.06 -14.02 6.93
CA HIS A 141 -9.50 -13.98 6.58
C HIS A 141 -9.78 -14.39 5.13
N ARG A 142 -8.84 -15.11 4.49
CA ARG A 142 -8.91 -15.45 3.07
C ARG A 142 -10.08 -16.39 2.75
N TYR A 143 -10.39 -17.30 3.67
CA TYR A 143 -11.30 -18.41 3.40
C TYR A 143 -12.77 -18.03 3.70
N PRO A 144 -13.76 -18.57 2.96
CA PRO A 144 -15.16 -18.18 3.10
C PRO A 144 -15.74 -18.41 4.50
N GLU A 145 -15.25 -19.40 5.23
CA GLU A 145 -15.63 -19.71 6.62
C GLU A 145 -15.11 -18.68 7.63
N THR A 146 -14.06 -17.93 7.29
CA THR A 146 -13.46 -16.94 8.21
C THR A 146 -14.13 -15.58 8.14
N HIS A 147 -14.94 -15.33 7.12
CA HIS A 147 -15.63 -14.06 6.89
C HIS A 147 -17.13 -14.21 6.60
N ASP A 148 -17.68 -15.39 6.87
CA ASP A 148 -19.09 -15.71 6.62
C ASP A 148 -19.54 -15.30 5.21
N CYS A 149 -18.85 -15.84 4.20
CA CYS A 149 -19.06 -15.46 2.81
C CYS A 149 -20.51 -15.70 2.35
N SER A 150 -21.17 -14.64 1.88
CA SER A 150 -22.55 -14.69 1.37
C SER A 150 -22.69 -15.26 -0.06
N PHE A 151 -21.63 -15.84 -0.61
CA PHE A 151 -21.61 -16.32 -1.99
C PHE A 151 -22.00 -17.81 -2.07
N ASP A 152 -22.90 -18.17 -2.97
CA ASP A 152 -23.39 -19.53 -3.14
C ASP A 152 -22.40 -20.44 -3.89
N PHE A 153 -21.38 -20.94 -3.17
CA PHE A 153 -20.39 -21.87 -3.72
C PHE A 153 -20.99 -23.19 -4.22
N LYS A 154 -22.16 -23.60 -3.71
CA LYS A 154 -22.81 -24.86 -4.08
C LYS A 154 -23.34 -24.84 -5.51
N GLU A 155 -24.04 -23.77 -5.89
CA GLU A 155 -24.61 -23.64 -7.22
C GLU A 155 -23.51 -23.49 -8.27
N VAL A 156 -22.56 -22.60 -7.98
CA VAL A 156 -21.42 -22.35 -8.87
C VAL A 156 -20.57 -23.61 -9.03
N GLY A 157 -20.29 -24.32 -7.94
CA GLY A 157 -19.56 -25.59 -7.98
C GLY A 157 -20.28 -26.67 -8.80
N ARG A 158 -21.61 -26.78 -8.69
CA ARG A 158 -22.41 -27.70 -9.53
C ARG A 158 -22.33 -27.31 -11.01
N GLY A 159 -22.43 -26.01 -11.31
CA GLY A 159 -22.31 -25.50 -12.67
C GLY A 159 -20.92 -25.75 -13.27
N GLU A 160 -19.85 -25.55 -12.49
CA GLU A 160 -18.47 -25.83 -12.91
C GLU A 160 -18.24 -27.33 -13.14
N ILE A 161 -18.72 -28.20 -12.25
CA ILE A 161 -18.61 -29.67 -12.40
C ILE A 161 -19.41 -30.16 -13.61
N ALA A 162 -20.65 -29.68 -13.80
CA ALA A 162 -21.48 -30.07 -14.93
C ALA A 162 -20.84 -29.71 -16.29
N LYS A 163 -20.12 -28.58 -16.36
CA LYS A 163 -19.37 -28.17 -17.55
C LYS A 163 -18.10 -28.99 -17.78
N ALA A 164 -17.45 -29.44 -16.71
CA ALA A 164 -16.21 -30.20 -16.79
C ALA A 164 -16.43 -31.70 -17.03
N ASN A 165 -17.60 -32.24 -16.67
CA ASN A 165 -17.90 -33.66 -16.83
C ASN A 165 -17.99 -34.04 -18.32
N PRO A 166 -17.17 -34.98 -18.81
CA PRO A 166 -17.27 -35.47 -20.17
C PRO A 166 -18.60 -36.20 -20.37
N VAL A 167 -19.22 -35.99 -21.54
CA VAL A 167 -20.49 -36.64 -21.87
C VAL A 167 -20.23 -38.10 -22.24
N VAL A 168 -20.48 -39.01 -21.31
CA VAL A 168 -20.41 -40.46 -21.57
C VAL A 168 -21.77 -40.92 -22.08
N LYS A 169 -21.87 -41.14 -23.40
CA LYS A 169 -23.02 -41.80 -24.04
C LYS A 169 -22.54 -43.10 -24.67
N ALA A 170 -23.08 -44.22 -24.22
CA ALA A 170 -22.91 -45.50 -24.90
C ALA A 170 -23.91 -45.61 -26.06
N ASP A 171 -23.51 -46.30 -27.14
CA ASP A 171 -24.42 -46.61 -28.24
C ASP A 171 -25.53 -47.56 -27.77
N LYS A 172 -26.76 -47.34 -28.25
CA LYS A 172 -27.88 -48.26 -27.98
C LYS A 172 -27.58 -49.62 -28.62
N ILE A 173 -27.47 -50.66 -27.79
CA ILE A 173 -27.37 -52.05 -28.26
C ILE A 173 -28.63 -52.37 -29.08
N GLN A 174 -28.45 -52.72 -30.36
CA GLN A 174 -29.51 -53.30 -31.19
C GLN A 174 -29.75 -54.73 -30.72
N ARG A 175 -30.99 -55.04 -30.34
CA ARG A 175 -31.40 -56.39 -29.96
C ARG A 175 -31.83 -57.13 -31.24
N PHE A 176 -31.09 -58.17 -31.61
CA PHE A 176 -31.41 -59.11 -32.68
C PHE A 176 -32.48 -60.12 -32.22
#